data_AF-A0A7S0YP85-F1
#
_entry.id   AF-A0A7S0YP85-F1
#
_cell.length_a   1.000
_cell.length_b   1.000
_cell.length_c   1.000
_cell.angle_alpha   90.00
_cell.angle_beta   90.00
_cell.angle_gamma   90.00
#
_symmetry.space_group_name_H-M   'P 1'
#
loop_
_entity.id
_entity.type
_entity.pdbx_description
1 polymer ?
#
loop_
_entity_poly.entity_id
_entity_poly.type
_entity_poly.pdbx_seq_one_letter_code
_entity_poly.pdbx_strand_id
1 'polypeptide(L)'
;AGTAGMCEPSCPSSLQYSSRNDTLSAPECFDCTNAPCLIGFFRTQCGAFDDSVCSPCTRPPNSVFTGSGAISAASCAWVCLEGFYREGDQCIECPNSSCPVGQYRGTCG
;
A
#
# COMPACT_ATOMS: atom_id res chain seq x y z
N ALA A 1 5.76 30.61 -32.10
CA ALA A 1 5.21 30.35 -30.76
C ALA A 1 6.21 29.45 -30.03
N GLY A 2 7.14 30.04 -29.29
CA GLY A 2 8.06 29.26 -28.46
C GLY A 2 7.32 28.90 -27.19
N THR A 3 7.07 27.61 -26.96
CA THR A 3 6.63 27.13 -25.66
C THR A 3 7.74 27.46 -24.69
N ALA A 4 7.49 28.40 -23.77
CA ALA A 4 8.33 28.60 -22.61
C ALA A 4 8.44 27.25 -21.91
N GLY A 5 9.56 26.56 -22.11
CA GLY A 5 9.90 25.34 -21.41
C GLY A 5 9.95 25.71 -19.94
N MET A 6 8.89 25.38 -19.22
CA MET A 6 8.92 25.30 -17.77
C MET A 6 10.10 24.38 -17.47
N CYS A 7 11.18 24.94 -16.90
CA CYS A 7 12.25 24.11 -16.34
C CYS A 7 11.57 23.34 -15.21
N GLU A 8 11.15 22.10 -15.48
CA GLU A 8 10.64 21.23 -14.42
C GLU A 8 11.73 21.18 -13.34
N PRO A 9 11.46 21.63 -12.11
CA PRO A 9 12.38 21.44 -11.00
C PRO A 9 12.29 19.97 -10.60
N SER A 10 12.81 19.09 -11.45
CA SER A 10 12.85 17.66 -11.23
C SER A 10 14.26 17.26 -10.81
N CYS A 11 14.32 16.48 -9.74
CA CYS A 11 15.57 15.89 -9.30
C CYS A 11 16.09 14.90 -10.36
N PRO A 12 17.42 14.74 -10.49
CA PRO A 12 18.01 13.89 -11.53
C PRO A 12 17.73 12.40 -11.34
N SER A 13 17.26 12.00 -10.16
CA SER A 13 16.90 10.63 -9.79
C SER A 13 15.42 10.53 -9.44
N SER A 14 14.78 9.43 -9.85
CA SER A 14 13.42 9.08 -9.43
C SER A 14 13.32 8.66 -7.95
N LEU A 15 14.45 8.57 -7.26
CA LEU A 15 14.55 8.32 -5.82
C LEU A 15 14.76 9.62 -5.02
N GLN A 16 14.46 10.78 -5.60
CA GLN A 16 14.61 12.09 -4.97
C GLN A 16 13.37 12.95 -5.16
N TYR A 17 13.11 13.83 -4.20
CA TYR A 17 12.06 14.84 -4.27
C TYR A 17 12.61 16.24 -3.90
N SER A 18 11.97 17.28 -4.41
CA SER A 18 12.27 18.67 -4.06
C SER A 18 11.27 19.18 -3.03
N SER A 19 11.74 19.60 -1.84
CA SER A 19 10.85 20.09 -0.79
C SER A 19 10.31 21.52 -1.04
N ARG A 20 10.72 22.18 -2.12
CA ARG A 20 10.21 23.50 -2.54
C ARG A 20 9.94 23.58 -4.03
N ASN A 21 8.91 24.36 -4.37
CA ASN A 21 8.56 24.77 -5.73
C ASN A 21 8.99 26.25 -6.00
N ASP A 22 10.11 26.68 -5.43
CA ASP A 22 10.60 28.05 -5.57
C ASP A 22 11.41 28.20 -6.87
N THR A 23 10.93 29.03 -7.79
CA THR A 23 11.55 29.32 -9.10
C THR A 23 12.77 30.26 -9.01
N LEU A 24 13.22 30.60 -7.80
CA LEU A 24 14.24 31.61 -7.53
C LEU A 24 15.60 31.01 -7.11
N SER A 25 15.73 29.68 -6.99
CA SER A 25 16.98 28.99 -6.63
C SER A 25 17.03 27.58 -7.23
N ALA A 26 18.21 26.98 -7.32
CA ALA A 26 18.35 25.58 -7.73
C ALA A 26 17.54 24.68 -6.77
N PRO A 27 16.79 23.67 -7.27
CA PRO A 27 16.02 22.77 -6.43
C PRO A 27 16.96 21.96 -5.52
N GLU A 28 16.71 22.01 -4.21
CA GLU A 28 17.38 21.12 -3.26
C GLU A 28 16.70 19.75 -3.32
N CYS A 29 17.47 18.74 -3.73
CA CYS A 29 16.99 17.38 -3.86
C CYS A 29 17.31 16.57 -2.61
N PHE A 30 16.29 15.91 -2.08
CA PHE A 30 16.37 15.02 -0.93
C PHE A 30 16.07 13.60 -1.35
N ASP A 31 16.83 12.63 -0.85
CA ASP A 31 16.54 11.22 -1.07
C ASP A 31 15.21 10.85 -0.42
N CYS A 32 14.42 10.08 -1.15
CA CYS A 32 13.16 9.59 -0.64
C CYS A 32 13.39 8.65 0.55
N THR A 33 12.56 8.78 1.58
CA THR A 33 12.57 7.88 2.73
C THR A 33 12.40 6.41 2.27
N ASN A 34 13.21 5.48 2.78
CA ASN A 34 13.10 4.05 2.44
C ASN A 34 13.06 3.14 3.69
N ALA A 35 12.64 3.68 4.83
CA ALA A 35 12.42 2.86 6.01
C ALA A 35 11.27 1.85 5.77
N PRO A 36 11.29 0.64 6.33
CA PRO A 36 10.12 -0.24 6.24
C PRO A 36 8.91 0.37 6.98
N CYS A 37 7.73 0.32 6.37
CA CYS A 37 6.48 0.71 7.04
C CYS A 37 6.04 -0.40 8.01
N LEU A 38 5.28 -0.01 9.04
CA LEU A 38 4.68 -0.97 9.97
C LEU A 38 3.60 -1.83 9.28
N ILE A 39 3.26 -2.97 9.90
CA ILE A 39 2.14 -3.82 9.47
C ILE A 39 0.85 -2.99 9.42
N GLY A 40 0.08 -3.12 8.34
CA GLY A 40 -1.12 -2.33 8.10
C GLY A 40 -0.87 -0.93 7.52
N PHE A 41 0.38 -0.61 7.16
CA PHE A 41 0.74 0.57 6.38
C PHE A 41 1.46 0.19 5.09
N PHE A 42 1.29 1.02 4.05
CA PHE A 42 2.01 0.93 2.78
C PHE A 42 2.79 2.21 2.53
N ARG A 43 3.90 2.10 1.79
CA ARG A 43 4.69 3.26 1.37
C ARG A 43 4.05 3.93 0.16
N THR A 44 3.80 5.23 0.22
CA THR A 44 3.37 5.99 -0.96
C THR A 44 4.53 6.12 -1.93
N GLN A 45 4.21 6.28 -3.21
CA GLN A 45 5.22 6.60 -4.21
C GLN A 45 5.84 7.96 -3.89
N CYS A 46 7.16 8.04 -3.99
CA CYS A 46 7.87 9.32 -3.91
C CYS A 46 7.55 10.14 -5.17
N GLY A 47 7.13 11.38 -4.99
CA GLY A 47 6.80 12.31 -6.06
C GLY A 47 7.97 13.24 -6.38
N ALA A 48 7.80 14.08 -7.39
CA ALA A 48 8.77 15.13 -7.70
C ALA A 48 8.92 16.15 -6.56
N PHE A 49 7.88 16.32 -5.74
CA PHE A 49 7.81 17.32 -4.66
C PHE A 49 7.39 16.73 -3.31
N ASP A 50 7.11 15.43 -3.26
CA ASP A 50 6.56 14.77 -2.10
C ASP A 50 7.44 13.58 -1.71
N ASP A 51 7.84 13.52 -0.45
CA ASP A 51 8.52 12.33 0.06
C ASP A 51 7.55 11.14 0.11
N SER A 52 8.12 9.95 0.08
CA SER A 52 7.40 8.71 0.37
C SER A 52 7.07 8.59 1.87
N VAL A 53 5.78 8.50 2.16
CA VAL A 53 5.25 8.40 3.52
C VAL A 53 4.52 7.08 3.73
N CYS A 54 4.44 6.62 4.97
CA CYS A 54 3.64 5.43 5.30
C CYS A 54 2.17 5.83 5.47
N SER A 55 1.31 5.30 4.61
CA SER A 55 -0.15 5.50 4.62
C SER A 55 -0.89 4.23 5.05
N PRO A 56 -2.09 4.34 5.64
CA PRO A 56 -2.83 3.18 6.14
C PRO A 56 -3.37 2.31 4.98
N CYS A 57 -3.27 1.00 5.14
CA CYS A 57 -3.81 0.03 4.19
C CYS A 57 -5.33 -0.11 4.28
N THR A 58 -5.92 -0.71 3.25
CA THR A 58 -7.33 -1.14 3.25
C THR A 58 -7.41 -2.67 3.23
N ARG A 59 -8.43 -3.23 3.89
CA ARG A 59 -8.72 -4.67 3.92
C ARG A 59 -10.23 -4.91 4.02
N PRO A 60 -10.73 -6.08 3.61
CA PRO A 60 -12.13 -6.44 3.84
C PRO A 60 -12.46 -6.55 5.34
N PRO A 61 -13.74 -6.44 5.73
CA PRO A 61 -14.17 -6.79 7.07
C PRO A 61 -13.81 -8.25 7.42
N ASN A 62 -13.75 -8.55 8.72
CA ASN A 62 -13.42 -9.89 9.24
C ASN A 62 -12.03 -10.41 8.82
N SER A 63 -11.08 -9.49 8.65
CA SER A 63 -9.68 -9.80 8.37
C SER A 63 -8.75 -9.07 9.33
N VAL A 64 -7.46 -9.45 9.35
CA VAL A 64 -6.37 -8.82 10.09
C VAL A 64 -5.14 -8.65 9.19
N PHE A 65 -4.40 -7.55 9.35
CA PHE A 65 -3.15 -7.34 8.62
C PHE A 65 -2.04 -8.24 9.17
N THR A 66 -1.29 -8.85 8.26
CA THR A 66 -0.12 -9.70 8.57
C THR A 66 1.17 -9.15 7.97
N GLY A 67 1.09 -8.12 7.12
CA GLY A 67 2.25 -7.46 6.53
C GLY A 67 2.02 -6.00 6.18
N SER A 68 3.10 -5.33 5.80
CA SER A 68 3.10 -3.99 5.21
C SER A 68 2.90 -4.07 3.69
N GLY A 69 2.43 -2.98 3.09
CA GLY A 69 2.32 -2.82 1.64
C GLY A 69 3.49 -2.07 1.02
N ALA A 70 3.62 -2.16 -0.30
CA ALA A 70 4.72 -1.55 -1.05
C ALA A 70 4.36 -0.19 -1.67
N ILE A 71 3.27 -0.10 -2.43
CA ILE A 71 2.96 1.09 -3.26
C ILE A 71 1.46 1.44 -3.26
N SER A 72 0.60 0.60 -2.69
CA SER A 72 -0.85 0.82 -2.68
C SER A 72 -1.52 0.31 -1.40
N ALA A 73 -2.67 0.88 -1.07
CA ALA A 73 -3.45 0.48 0.10
C ALA A 73 -3.89 -0.99 0.08
N ALA A 74 -4.04 -1.58 -1.11
CA ALA A 74 -4.43 -2.98 -1.29
C ALA A 74 -3.23 -3.95 -1.32
N SER A 75 -1.99 -3.45 -1.32
CA SER A 75 -0.78 -4.30 -1.41
C SER A 75 -0.38 -4.96 -0.10
N CYS A 76 -1.07 -4.65 0.99
CA CYS A 76 -0.72 -5.12 2.32
C CYS A 76 -1.22 -6.53 2.53
N ALA A 77 -0.38 -7.40 3.10
CA ALA A 77 -0.79 -8.75 3.41
C ALA A 77 -1.84 -8.75 4.54
N TRP A 78 -2.91 -9.53 4.34
CA TRP A 78 -3.97 -9.74 5.32
C TRP A 78 -4.46 -11.19 5.26
N VAL A 79 -5.05 -11.64 6.36
CA VAL A 79 -5.69 -12.96 6.48
C VAL A 79 -7.08 -12.79 7.11
N CYS A 80 -7.98 -13.72 6.83
CA CYS A 80 -9.28 -13.73 7.49
C CYS A 80 -9.14 -14.07 8.98
N LEU A 81 -10.02 -13.51 9.79
CA LEU A 81 -10.12 -13.85 11.21
C LEU A 81 -10.59 -15.31 11.35
N GLU A 82 -10.40 -15.86 12.55
CA GLU A 82 -10.91 -17.17 12.91
C GLU A 82 -12.43 -17.26 12.66
N GLY A 83 -12.88 -18.39 12.09
CA GLY A 83 -14.26 -18.58 11.69
C GLY A 83 -14.62 -17.94 10.33
N PHE A 84 -13.66 -17.35 9.62
CA PHE A 84 -13.84 -16.85 8.25
C PHE A 84 -12.80 -17.46 7.30
N TYR A 85 -13.19 -17.73 6.06
CA TYR A 85 -12.29 -18.19 4.99
C TYR A 85 -12.21 -17.15 3.88
N ARG A 86 -11.09 -17.15 3.14
CA ARG A 86 -10.86 -16.20 2.05
C ARG A 86 -11.55 -16.68 0.78
N GLU A 87 -12.43 -15.85 0.26
CA GLU A 87 -13.07 -16.02 -1.05
C GLU A 87 -12.83 -14.75 -1.87
N GLY A 88 -11.88 -14.81 -2.81
CA GLY A 88 -11.41 -13.63 -3.54
C GLY A 88 -10.83 -12.56 -2.60
N ASP A 89 -11.44 -11.37 -2.60
CA ASP A 89 -11.06 -10.24 -1.76
C ASP A 89 -11.99 -10.03 -0.57
N GLN A 90 -12.72 -11.08 -0.15
CA GLN A 90 -13.60 -11.05 1.01
C GLN A 90 -13.30 -12.21 1.97
N CYS A 91 -13.70 -11.98 3.22
CA CYS A 91 -13.71 -13.00 4.26
C CYS A 91 -15.15 -13.42 4.51
N ILE A 92 -15.45 -14.66 4.13
CA ILE A 92 -16.78 -15.26 4.23
C ILE A 92 -16.83 -16.13 5.47
N GLU A 93 -17.93 -16.05 6.23
CA GLU A 93 -18.10 -16.83 7.44
C GLU A 93 -18.11 -18.32 7.12
N CYS A 94 -17.40 -19.10 7.94
CA CYS A 94 -17.39 -20.54 7.84
C CYS A 94 -18.79 -21.09 8.17
N PRO A 95 -19.37 -21.95 7.32
CA PRO A 95 -20.66 -22.54 7.61
C PRO A 95 -20.57 -23.41 8.88
N ASN A 96 -21.38 -23.09 9.89
CA ASN A 96 -21.49 -23.87 11.12
C ASN A 96 -22.27 -25.19 10.96
N SER A 97 -22.63 -25.57 9.73
CA SER A 97 -23.30 -26.84 9.47
C SER A 97 -22.34 -28.01 9.71
N SER A 98 -22.83 -29.02 10.43
CA SER A 98 -22.20 -30.33 10.51
C SER A 98 -22.23 -30.95 9.11
N CYS A 99 -21.08 -31.44 8.63
CA CYS A 99 -21.04 -32.19 7.39
C CYS A 99 -21.86 -33.49 7.54
N PRO A 100 -22.60 -33.91 6.49
CA PRO A 100 -23.18 -35.24 6.42
C PRO A 100 -22.13 -36.34 6.64
N VAL A 101 -22.57 -37.51 7.11
CA VAL A 101 -21.70 -38.68 7.29
C VAL A 101 -20.98 -38.99 5.97
N GLY A 102 -19.64 -39.06 6.03
CA GLY A 102 -18.79 -39.33 4.87
C GLY A 102 -18.26 -38.10 4.13
N GLN A 103 -18.59 -36.88 4.57
CA GLN A 103 -17.99 -35.64 4.05
C GLN A 103 -16.98 -35.04 5.02
N TYR A 104 -15.91 -34.46 4.46
CA TYR A 104 -14.93 -33.68 5.20
C TYR A 104 -15.11 -32.19 4.89
N ARG A 105 -14.88 -31.35 5.90
CA ARG A 105 -14.79 -29.90 5.71
C ARG A 105 -13.57 -29.59 4.83
N GLY A 106 -13.77 -28.77 3.80
CA GLY A 106 -12.70 -28.24 2.95
C GLY A 106 -11.96 -27.08 3.64
N THR A 107 -11.61 -26.04 2.90
CA THR A 107 -11.00 -24.83 3.47
C THR A 107 -11.96 -24.14 4.43
N CYS A 108 -11.79 -24.42 5.71
CA CYS A 108 -12.30 -23.65 6.83
C CYS A 108 -11.32 -23.88 7.98
N GLY A 109 -10.57 -22.82 8.30
CA GLY A 109 -9.44 -22.83 9.23
C GLY A 109 -9.87 -22.87 10.68
#